data_AF-A0A5D0NW96-F1
#
_entry.id   AF-A0A5D0NW96-F1
#
_cell.length_a   1.000
_cell.length_b   1.000
_cell.length_c   1.000
_cell.angle_alpha   90.00
_cell.angle_beta   90.00
_cell.angle_gamma   90.00
#
_symmetry.space_group_name_H-M   'P 1'
#
loop_
_entity.id
_entity.type
_entity.pdbx_description
1 polymer ?
#
loop_
_entity_poly.entity_id
_entity_poly.type
_entity_poly.pdbx_seq_one_letter_code
_entity_poly.pdbx_strand_id
1 'polypeptide(L)'
;MAIDFNASDGATLGVEWEIQLVDAETRHLRQDAREVLAALPSLSENGDNPPVRHELMESTVEVVTGIRHTVAEAKADLAGTLTALRSAAADRGIALACTGTHPISDWRDAVMAPTRRYAELIEEMQWLARRIQTFGVHVHVGVSDGAKAIPIVNALSAYLPHFLALTASSPFWKGSDTGLASSRAVVFGQLPTAGPPHLLDDWAAFEDYMDTLLRSGTIRSIKEVWWDIRPHPDFGTVEIRMFDGIPTMREVGMAVALCQSLVTLFEQQLDRGYTLPRPAAWVVRDNKWRATRYGLDAIVITDDTGSTAPLRDDLYELIRELEPVADRLGCAEELKVAGEVLEHGAPYERQRAIRAEGGTLENIVDAAITELAEDRFVTLGEVAHAGA
;
A
#
# COMPACT_ATOMS: atom_id res chain seq x y z
N MET A 1 17.08 -21.16 -11.33
CA MET A 1 15.88 -21.86 -11.84
C MET A 1 15.21 -20.92 -12.82
N ALA A 2 14.83 -21.36 -14.03
CA ALA A 2 14.12 -20.50 -14.97
C ALA A 2 12.73 -20.14 -14.40
N ILE A 3 12.37 -18.85 -14.42
CA ILE A 3 11.09 -18.33 -13.97
C ILE A 3 10.42 -17.68 -15.17
N ASP A 4 9.34 -18.29 -15.65
CA ASP A 4 8.54 -17.74 -16.72
C ASP A 4 7.80 -16.48 -16.24
N PHE A 5 7.81 -15.43 -17.07
CA PHE A 5 7.09 -14.19 -16.82
C PHE A 5 5.87 -14.10 -17.75
N ASN A 6 4.67 -14.10 -17.18
CA ASN A 6 3.42 -14.05 -17.94
C ASN A 6 3.12 -12.63 -18.42
N ALA A 7 3.79 -12.16 -19.47
CA ALA A 7 3.68 -10.79 -19.98
C ALA A 7 2.22 -10.26 -20.04
N SER A 8 2.03 -9.04 -19.55
CA SER A 8 0.74 -8.34 -19.58
C SER A 8 0.52 -7.60 -20.90
N ASP A 9 -0.74 -7.40 -21.28
CA ASP A 9 -1.13 -6.57 -22.42
C ASP A 9 -1.12 -5.07 -22.05
N GLY A 10 0.09 -4.56 -21.81
CA GLY A 10 0.36 -3.18 -21.39
C GLY A 10 0.26 -2.95 -19.88
N ALA A 11 0.21 -1.67 -19.48
CA ALA A 11 0.16 -1.20 -18.09
C ALA A 11 -1.24 -1.36 -17.46
N THR A 12 -1.76 -2.60 -17.47
CA THR A 12 -2.98 -2.97 -16.76
C THR A 12 -2.80 -2.82 -15.26
N LEU A 13 -3.91 -2.80 -14.52
CA LEU A 13 -3.98 -2.51 -13.10
C LEU A 13 -4.65 -3.63 -12.33
N GLY A 14 -4.07 -3.97 -11.17
CA GLY A 14 -4.72 -4.72 -10.11
C GLY A 14 -4.48 -4.01 -8.78
N VAL A 15 -5.51 -3.85 -7.96
CA VAL A 15 -5.41 -3.16 -6.67
C VAL A 15 -5.89 -4.06 -5.56
N GLU A 16 -5.08 -4.21 -4.51
CA GLU A 16 -5.45 -4.86 -3.26
C GLU A 16 -5.53 -3.79 -2.16
N TRP A 17 -6.64 -3.74 -1.42
CA TRP A 17 -6.89 -2.75 -0.38
C TRP A 17 -7.35 -3.42 0.91
N GLU A 18 -6.52 -3.36 1.94
CA GLU A 18 -6.79 -3.99 3.24
C GLU A 18 -7.66 -3.07 4.11
N ILE A 19 -8.91 -3.49 4.37
CA ILE A 19 -9.93 -2.73 5.08
C ILE A 19 -10.01 -3.18 6.54
N GLN A 20 -10.01 -2.21 7.46
CA GLN A 20 -10.18 -2.41 8.90
C GLN A 20 -11.65 -2.64 9.23
N LEU A 21 -11.93 -3.67 10.03
CA LEU A 21 -13.23 -3.87 10.67
C LEU A 21 -13.21 -3.22 12.05
N VAL A 22 -13.98 -2.15 12.23
CA VAL A 22 -13.98 -1.33 13.44
C VAL A 22 -15.33 -1.42 14.14
N ASP A 23 -15.32 -1.59 15.46
CA ASP A 23 -16.53 -1.58 16.27
C ASP A 23 -17.07 -0.14 16.37
N ALA A 24 -18.31 0.08 15.92
CA ALA A 24 -18.89 1.41 15.82
C ALA A 24 -19.15 2.08 17.19
N GLU A 25 -19.11 1.34 18.29
CA GLU A 25 -19.29 1.86 19.65
C GLU A 25 -17.93 2.09 20.32
N THR A 26 -17.08 1.07 20.33
CA THR A 26 -15.82 1.08 21.08
C THR A 26 -14.63 1.63 20.29
N ARG A 27 -14.76 1.77 18.97
CA ARG A 27 -13.69 2.16 18.03
C ARG A 27 -12.53 1.17 17.96
N HIS A 28 -12.61 0.01 18.62
CA HIS A 28 -11.58 -1.01 18.53
C HIS A 28 -11.78 -1.90 17.30
N LEU A 29 -10.68 -2.46 16.79
CA LEU A 29 -10.74 -3.51 15.77
C LEU A 29 -11.57 -4.72 16.22
N ARG A 30 -12.50 -5.11 15.36
CA ARG A 30 -13.32 -6.33 15.44
C ARG A 30 -12.54 -7.53 14.91
N GLN A 31 -12.98 -8.75 15.20
CA GLN A 31 -12.30 -9.99 14.75
C GLN A 31 -13.30 -10.88 14.00
N ASP A 32 -14.06 -10.25 13.09
CA ASP A 32 -15.28 -10.78 12.49
C ASP A 32 -15.16 -10.97 10.96
N ALA A 33 -13.94 -10.98 10.40
CA ALA A 33 -13.75 -11.07 8.94
C ALA A 33 -14.42 -12.32 8.36
N ARG A 34 -14.32 -13.48 9.01
CA ARG A 34 -15.05 -14.69 8.62
C ARG A 34 -16.55 -14.46 8.52
N GLU A 35 -17.15 -13.88 9.55
CA GLU A 35 -18.58 -13.65 9.62
C GLU A 35 -19.07 -12.61 8.60
N VAL A 36 -18.24 -11.62 8.28
CA VAL A 36 -18.50 -10.63 7.24
C VAL A 36 -18.38 -11.26 5.84
N LEU A 37 -17.34 -12.05 5.59
CA LEU A 37 -17.12 -12.74 4.32
C LEU A 37 -18.19 -13.79 4.03
N ALA A 38 -18.65 -14.51 5.06
CA ALA A 38 -19.74 -15.48 4.95
C ALA A 38 -21.08 -14.85 4.58
N ALA A 39 -21.26 -13.55 4.83
CA ALA A 39 -22.44 -12.81 4.38
C ALA A 39 -22.37 -12.39 2.90
N LEU A 40 -21.22 -12.56 2.25
CA LEU A 40 -20.94 -12.14 0.87
C LEU A 40 -20.40 -13.29 -0.01
N PRO A 41 -21.03 -14.49 -0.03
CA PRO A 41 -20.47 -15.67 -0.72
C PRO A 41 -20.21 -15.44 -2.21
N SER A 42 -21.01 -14.61 -2.88
CA SER A 42 -20.80 -14.25 -4.29
C SER A 42 -19.51 -13.47 -4.57
N LEU A 43 -18.96 -12.80 -3.55
CA LEU A 43 -17.73 -12.00 -3.63
C LEU A 43 -16.55 -12.67 -2.92
N SER A 44 -16.79 -13.66 -2.05
CA SER A 44 -15.76 -14.32 -1.24
C SER A 44 -15.43 -15.76 -1.67
N GLU A 45 -16.31 -16.44 -2.39
CA GLU A 45 -16.12 -17.84 -2.82
C GLU A 45 -15.97 -18.01 -4.35
N ASN A 46 -16.04 -16.93 -5.11
CA ASN A 46 -16.14 -17.00 -6.57
C ASN A 46 -14.76 -17.01 -7.25
N GLY A 47 -14.32 -18.19 -7.70
CA GLY A 47 -13.09 -18.39 -8.46
C GLY A 47 -11.81 -18.41 -7.61
N ASP A 48 -10.66 -18.49 -8.27
CA ASP A 48 -9.36 -18.62 -7.60
C ASP A 48 -8.89 -17.32 -6.92
N ASN A 49 -9.41 -16.16 -7.37
CA ASN A 49 -9.11 -14.83 -6.84
C ASN A 49 -10.42 -14.06 -6.58
N PRO A 50 -11.12 -14.35 -5.47
CA PRO A 50 -12.37 -13.67 -5.15
C PRO A 50 -12.15 -12.18 -4.85
N PRO A 51 -13.10 -11.29 -5.21
CA PRO A 51 -13.00 -9.84 -4.94
C PRO A 51 -12.83 -9.45 -3.48
N VAL A 52 -13.22 -10.32 -2.54
CA VAL A 52 -13.03 -10.08 -1.11
C VAL A 52 -12.47 -11.35 -0.46
N ARG A 53 -11.38 -11.22 0.31
CA ARG A 53 -10.71 -12.37 0.93
C ARG A 53 -10.26 -12.11 2.36
N HIS A 54 -9.94 -13.20 3.05
CA HIS A 54 -9.27 -13.15 4.35
C HIS A 54 -7.84 -12.66 4.19
N GLU A 55 -7.43 -11.74 5.06
CA GLU A 55 -6.02 -11.41 5.29
C GLU A 55 -5.50 -12.18 6.52
N LEU A 56 -4.24 -11.98 6.92
CA LEU A 56 -3.60 -12.63 8.07
C LEU A 56 -4.43 -12.55 9.37
N MET A 57 -5.12 -11.44 9.61
CA MET A 57 -5.90 -11.18 10.83
C MET A 57 -7.40 -11.07 10.54
N GLU A 58 -8.23 -11.60 11.45
CA GLU A 58 -9.71 -11.53 11.39
C GLU A 58 -10.26 -10.10 11.59
N SER A 59 -9.38 -9.13 11.87
CA SER A 59 -9.71 -7.70 11.89
C SER A 59 -9.63 -7.01 10.53
N THR A 60 -9.26 -7.77 9.50
CA THR A 60 -8.95 -7.25 8.19
C THR A 60 -9.72 -8.02 7.13
N VAL A 61 -10.27 -7.28 6.18
CA VAL A 61 -10.83 -7.83 4.96
C VAL A 61 -10.10 -7.19 3.79
N GLU A 62 -9.55 -8.01 2.91
CA GLU A 62 -8.83 -7.51 1.73
C GLU A 62 -9.78 -7.45 0.53
N VAL A 63 -9.88 -6.28 -0.09
CA VAL A 63 -10.66 -6.02 -1.30
C VAL A 63 -9.72 -6.01 -2.49
N VAL A 64 -10.02 -6.81 -3.51
CA VAL A 64 -9.14 -7.01 -4.68
C VAL A 64 -9.92 -6.76 -5.97
N THR A 65 -9.36 -5.96 -6.87
CA THR A 65 -9.96 -5.73 -8.19
C THR A 65 -9.73 -6.91 -9.14
N GLY A 66 -10.54 -6.98 -10.20
CA GLY A 66 -10.11 -7.66 -11.42
C GLY A 66 -8.95 -6.91 -12.11
N ILE A 67 -8.50 -7.45 -13.24
CA ILE A 67 -7.55 -6.74 -14.12
C ILE A 67 -8.30 -5.59 -14.82
N ARG A 68 -7.81 -4.36 -14.65
CA ARG A 68 -8.40 -3.13 -15.23
C ARG A 68 -7.40 -2.42 -16.12
N HIS A 69 -7.89 -1.57 -17.02
CA HIS A 69 -7.02 -0.81 -17.94
C HIS A 69 -6.85 0.63 -17.51
N THR A 70 -7.82 1.18 -16.77
CA THR A 70 -7.78 2.56 -16.30
C THR A 70 -7.96 2.65 -14.79
N VAL A 71 -7.45 3.74 -14.21
CA VAL A 71 -7.63 4.03 -12.77
C VAL A 71 -9.11 4.19 -12.42
N ALA A 72 -9.90 4.80 -13.31
CA ALA A 72 -11.35 4.95 -13.13
C ALA A 72 -12.08 3.61 -13.04
N GLU A 73 -11.70 2.63 -13.88
CA GLU A 73 -12.23 1.27 -13.81
C GLU A 73 -11.85 0.57 -12.49
N ALA A 74 -10.60 0.70 -12.05
CA ALA A 74 -10.15 0.15 -10.77
C ALA A 74 -10.93 0.75 -9.59
N LYS A 75 -11.13 2.07 -9.56
CA LYS A 75 -11.94 2.74 -8.53
C LYS A 75 -13.39 2.27 -8.54
N ALA A 76 -14.00 2.12 -9.72
CA ALA A 76 -15.38 1.65 -9.84
C ALA A 76 -15.54 0.20 -9.34
N ASP A 77 -14.57 -0.68 -9.62
CA ASP A 77 -14.53 -2.06 -9.14
C ASP A 77 -14.44 -2.11 -7.60
N LEU A 78 -13.47 -1.38 -7.02
CA LEU A 78 -13.33 -1.25 -5.57
C LEU A 78 -14.60 -0.68 -4.91
N ALA A 79 -15.21 0.36 -5.50
CA ALA A 79 -16.41 0.99 -4.96
C ALA A 79 -17.62 0.05 -4.92
N GLY A 80 -17.81 -0.77 -5.97
CA GLY A 80 -18.86 -1.79 -6.01
C GLY A 80 -18.70 -2.80 -4.87
N THR A 81 -17.47 -3.29 -4.68
CA THR A 81 -17.15 -4.26 -3.63
C THR A 81 -17.26 -3.66 -2.22
N LEU A 82 -16.77 -2.44 -2.01
CA LEU A 82 -16.90 -1.72 -0.74
C LEU A 82 -18.34 -1.43 -0.36
N THR A 83 -19.21 -1.16 -1.33
CA THR A 83 -20.64 -0.94 -1.07
C THR A 83 -21.29 -2.19 -0.47
N ALA A 84 -21.01 -3.36 -1.05
CA ALA A 84 -21.48 -4.64 -0.54
C ALA A 84 -20.88 -4.96 0.83
N LEU A 85 -19.57 -4.74 1.00
CA LEU A 85 -18.86 -4.95 2.26
C LEU A 85 -19.43 -4.10 3.40
N ARG A 86 -19.68 -2.81 3.12
CA ARG A 86 -20.25 -1.87 4.10
C ARG A 86 -21.63 -2.29 4.54
N SER A 87 -22.49 -2.74 3.62
CA SER A 87 -23.82 -3.24 3.95
C SER A 87 -23.74 -4.46 4.87
N ALA A 88 -22.87 -5.42 4.58
CA ALA A 88 -22.72 -6.63 5.39
C ALA A 88 -22.11 -6.36 6.78
N ALA A 89 -21.20 -5.37 6.87
CA ALA A 89 -20.59 -4.96 8.12
C ALA A 89 -21.55 -4.17 9.02
N ALA A 90 -22.36 -3.28 8.44
CA ALA A 90 -23.28 -2.40 9.18
C ALA A 90 -24.32 -3.18 9.99
N ASP A 91 -24.85 -4.30 9.45
CA ASP A 91 -25.80 -5.19 10.14
C ASP A 91 -25.25 -5.79 11.45
N ARG A 92 -23.94 -5.68 11.66
CA ARG A 92 -23.21 -6.22 12.82
C ARG A 92 -22.66 -5.12 13.74
N GLY A 93 -23.00 -3.85 13.49
CA GLY A 93 -22.41 -2.72 14.23
C GLY A 93 -20.94 -2.48 13.88
N ILE A 94 -20.48 -2.92 12.71
CA ILE A 94 -19.11 -2.77 12.24
C ILE A 94 -19.04 -1.63 11.23
N ALA A 95 -18.19 -0.66 11.51
CA ALA A 95 -17.77 0.38 10.58
C ALA A 95 -16.50 -0.07 9.82
N LEU A 96 -16.30 0.48 8.62
CA LEU A 96 -15.10 0.26 7.83
C LEU A 96 -14.18 1.48 7.95
N ALA A 97 -12.88 1.25 8.09
CA ALA A 97 -11.84 2.28 8.04
C ALA A 97 -10.61 1.75 7.30
N CYS A 98 -9.67 2.62 6.95
CA CYS A 98 -8.37 2.19 6.44
C CYS A 98 -7.27 3.17 6.83
N THR A 99 -6.26 2.68 7.55
CA THR A 99 -5.03 3.39 7.93
C THR A 99 -3.92 2.35 8.05
N GLY A 100 -2.65 2.74 7.95
CA GLY A 100 -1.52 1.80 7.97
C GLY A 100 -1.45 0.97 9.25
N THR A 101 -1.92 1.53 10.37
CA THR A 101 -2.05 0.88 11.66
C THR A 101 -3.26 1.44 12.38
N HIS A 102 -3.94 0.61 13.16
CA HIS A 102 -5.05 1.08 13.98
C HIS A 102 -4.51 1.86 15.21
N PRO A 103 -5.00 3.08 15.50
CA PRO A 103 -4.35 3.97 16.46
C PRO A 103 -4.43 3.49 17.92
N ILE A 104 -5.51 2.77 18.30
CA ILE A 104 -5.78 2.39 19.70
C ILE A 104 -5.77 0.88 19.98
N SER A 105 -5.86 0.03 18.96
CA SER A 105 -5.93 -1.42 19.18
C SER A 105 -4.58 -2.01 19.55
N ASP A 106 -4.60 -3.09 20.34
CA ASP A 106 -3.41 -3.85 20.68
C ASP A 106 -3.33 -5.11 19.81
N TRP A 107 -2.20 -5.28 19.12
CA TRP A 107 -1.95 -6.48 18.31
C TRP A 107 -2.04 -7.78 19.11
N ARG A 108 -1.90 -7.73 20.45
CA ARG A 108 -2.04 -8.90 21.33
C ARG A 108 -3.45 -9.45 21.38
N ASP A 109 -4.45 -8.63 21.04
CA ASP A 109 -5.86 -9.02 20.99
C ASP A 109 -6.25 -9.51 19.59
N ALA A 110 -5.32 -9.48 18.62
CA ALA A 110 -5.58 -9.91 17.25
C ALA A 110 -5.83 -11.42 17.18
N VAL A 111 -6.87 -11.79 16.42
CA VAL A 111 -7.18 -13.17 16.08
C VAL A 111 -6.70 -13.41 14.65
N MET A 112 -5.98 -14.52 14.46
CA MET A 112 -5.43 -14.89 13.16
C MET A 112 -6.47 -15.63 12.34
N ALA A 113 -6.52 -15.37 11.04
CA ALA A 113 -7.41 -16.09 10.15
C ALA A 113 -7.10 -17.60 10.17
N PRO A 114 -8.11 -18.49 10.09
CA PRO A 114 -8.00 -19.93 10.27
C PRO A 114 -7.40 -20.65 9.05
N THR A 115 -6.44 -20.03 8.38
CA THR A 115 -5.84 -20.54 7.15
C THR A 115 -4.53 -21.24 7.50
N ARG A 116 -4.35 -22.47 6.99
CA ARG A 116 -3.14 -23.27 7.23
C ARG A 116 -1.86 -22.50 6.90
N ARG A 117 -1.85 -21.78 5.78
CA ARG A 117 -0.72 -20.95 5.33
C ARG A 117 -0.31 -19.92 6.40
N TYR A 118 -1.27 -19.24 7.02
CA TYR A 118 -1.00 -18.24 8.04
C TYR A 118 -0.52 -18.87 9.36
N ALA A 119 -1.07 -20.02 9.75
CA ALA A 119 -0.58 -20.76 10.91
C ALA A 119 0.90 -21.17 10.76
N GLU A 120 1.29 -21.63 9.57
CA GLU A 120 2.69 -21.97 9.28
C GLU A 120 3.60 -20.73 9.30
N LEU A 121 3.16 -19.60 8.76
CA LEU A 121 3.89 -18.32 8.81
C LEU A 121 4.12 -17.84 10.26
N ILE A 122 3.11 -17.94 11.12
CA ILE A 122 3.20 -17.53 12.52
C ILE A 122 4.17 -18.42 13.28
N GLU A 123 4.15 -19.73 13.02
CA GLU A 123 5.08 -20.65 13.67
C GLU A 123 6.53 -20.40 13.25
N GLU A 124 6.76 -19.96 12.01
CA GLU A 124 8.10 -19.66 11.53
C GLU A 124 8.61 -18.30 12.04
N MET A 125 7.78 -17.26 11.97
CA MET A 125 8.17 -15.87 12.25
C MET A 125 7.95 -15.43 13.70
N GLN A 126 7.16 -16.20 14.45
CA GLN A 126 6.88 -16.01 15.88
C GLN A 126 6.50 -14.56 16.22
N TRP A 127 7.30 -13.89 17.05
CA TRP A 127 7.02 -12.55 17.57
C TRP A 127 6.88 -11.49 16.48
N LEU A 128 7.55 -11.68 15.33
CA LEU A 128 7.43 -10.77 14.19
C LEU A 128 6.03 -10.86 13.58
N ALA A 129 5.57 -12.06 13.22
CA ALA A 129 4.26 -12.26 12.60
C ALA A 129 3.09 -11.85 13.49
N ARG A 130 3.16 -12.12 14.81
CA ARG A 130 2.08 -11.75 15.75
C ARG A 130 1.87 -10.25 15.86
N ARG A 131 2.87 -9.43 15.49
CA ARG A 131 2.84 -7.97 15.57
C ARG A 131 2.40 -7.28 14.28
N ILE A 132 2.17 -8.01 13.19
CA ILE A 132 1.78 -7.45 11.87
C ILE A 132 0.29 -7.07 11.88
N GLN A 133 -0.14 -6.22 12.82
CA GLN A 133 -1.46 -5.59 12.77
C GLN A 133 -1.34 -4.31 11.95
N THR A 134 -1.01 -4.48 10.68
CA THR A 134 -0.77 -3.41 9.71
C THR A 134 -1.66 -3.62 8.51
N PHE A 135 -2.05 -2.53 7.86
CA PHE A 135 -2.93 -2.54 6.70
C PHE A 135 -2.24 -1.82 5.55
N GLY A 136 -2.34 -2.33 4.33
CA GLY A 136 -1.68 -1.81 3.14
C GLY A 136 -2.60 -1.60 1.96
N VAL A 137 -2.05 -0.91 0.96
CA VAL A 137 -2.55 -0.93 -0.42
C VAL A 137 -1.45 -1.50 -1.31
N HIS A 138 -1.80 -2.44 -2.16
CA HIS A 138 -0.90 -3.02 -3.15
C HIS A 138 -1.39 -2.66 -4.55
N VAL A 139 -0.50 -2.14 -5.38
CA VAL A 139 -0.80 -1.80 -6.77
C VAL A 139 0.06 -2.64 -7.68
N HIS A 140 -0.59 -3.50 -8.45
CA HIS A 140 0.01 -4.22 -9.57
C HIS A 140 -0.13 -3.39 -10.84
N VAL A 141 0.98 -3.21 -11.55
CA VAL A 141 0.99 -2.65 -12.90
C VAL A 141 1.56 -3.66 -13.87
N GLY A 142 0.81 -3.96 -14.93
CA GLY A 142 1.22 -4.88 -15.99
C GLY A 142 2.48 -4.43 -16.70
N VAL A 143 3.34 -5.37 -17.05
CA VAL A 143 4.58 -5.15 -17.80
C VAL A 143 4.60 -6.08 -19.01
N SER A 144 4.98 -5.55 -20.16
CA SER A 144 4.87 -6.25 -21.44
C SER A 144 5.93 -7.33 -21.66
N ASP A 145 6.99 -7.35 -20.84
CA ASP A 145 8.15 -8.24 -20.99
C ASP A 145 8.89 -8.40 -19.64
N GLY A 146 9.23 -9.64 -19.28
CA GLY A 146 10.01 -9.94 -18.07
C GLY A 146 11.40 -9.28 -18.06
N ALA A 147 12.00 -9.05 -19.23
CA ALA A 147 13.28 -8.33 -19.34
C ALA A 147 13.19 -6.87 -18.86
N LYS A 148 11.99 -6.28 -18.85
CA LYS A 148 11.75 -4.91 -18.37
C LYS A 148 11.48 -4.86 -16.87
N ALA A 149 11.03 -5.97 -16.26
CA ALA A 149 10.55 -5.98 -14.88
C ALA A 149 11.61 -5.54 -13.86
N ILE A 150 12.84 -6.07 -13.96
CA ILE A 150 13.94 -5.72 -13.04
C ILE A 150 14.44 -4.29 -13.22
N PRO A 151 14.71 -3.80 -14.45
CA PRO A 151 15.01 -2.39 -14.68
C PRO A 151 13.94 -1.44 -14.10
N ILE A 152 12.66 -1.76 -14.26
CA ILE A 152 11.54 -0.97 -13.73
C ILE A 152 11.53 -1.00 -12.20
N VAL A 153 11.67 -2.17 -11.57
CA VAL A 153 11.75 -2.31 -10.09
C VAL A 153 12.93 -1.50 -9.53
N ASN A 154 14.10 -1.57 -10.18
CA ASN A 154 15.27 -0.78 -9.80
C ASN A 154 15.00 0.73 -9.88
N ALA A 155 14.38 1.20 -10.95
CA ALA A 155 14.07 2.62 -11.13
C ALA A 155 13.03 3.10 -10.11
N LEU A 156 11.96 2.32 -9.89
CA LEU A 156 10.93 2.62 -8.91
C LEU A 156 11.46 2.66 -7.47
N SER A 157 12.58 1.99 -7.18
CA SER A 157 13.20 2.05 -5.85
C SER A 157 13.61 3.48 -5.43
N ALA A 158 13.89 4.37 -6.41
CA ALA A 158 14.16 5.79 -6.15
C ALA A 158 12.91 6.55 -5.65
N TYR A 159 11.71 6.04 -5.95
CA TYR A 159 10.42 6.66 -5.67
C TYR A 159 9.72 6.09 -4.43
N LEU A 160 10.36 5.14 -3.72
CA LEU A 160 9.89 4.67 -2.41
C LEU A 160 9.54 5.80 -1.42
N PRO A 161 10.36 6.88 -1.26
CA PRO A 161 9.98 7.96 -0.37
C PRO A 161 8.70 8.69 -0.82
N HIS A 162 8.50 8.89 -2.13
CA HIS A 162 7.31 9.55 -2.70
C HIS A 162 6.05 8.75 -2.42
N PHE A 163 6.09 7.45 -2.74
CA PHE A 163 4.98 6.53 -2.49
C PHE A 163 4.59 6.51 -1.03
N LEU A 164 5.59 6.35 -0.14
CA LEU A 164 5.32 6.27 1.29
C LEU A 164 4.82 7.61 1.85
N ALA A 165 5.47 8.73 1.55
CA ALA A 165 5.15 10.01 2.16
C ALA A 165 3.74 10.51 1.82
N LEU A 166 3.29 10.30 0.58
CA LEU A 166 1.93 10.66 0.16
C LEU A 166 0.84 9.84 0.87
N THR A 167 1.14 8.58 1.19
CA THR A 167 0.15 7.63 1.71
C THR A 167 0.28 7.32 3.20
N ALA A 168 1.36 7.77 3.84
CA ALA A 168 1.66 7.46 5.24
C ALA A 168 0.48 7.84 6.13
N SER A 169 0.01 6.88 6.91
CA SER A 169 -1.24 6.98 7.68
C SER A 169 -1.17 6.23 9.01
N SER A 170 0.04 5.91 9.47
CA SER A 170 0.27 5.12 10.69
C SER A 170 1.18 5.79 11.73
N PRO A 171 0.93 7.05 12.13
CA PRO A 171 1.76 7.73 13.14
C PRO A 171 1.57 7.17 14.56
N PHE A 172 0.41 6.55 14.85
CA PHE A 172 0.09 6.00 16.17
C PHE A 172 0.17 4.47 16.21
N TRP A 173 0.69 3.94 17.31
CA TRP A 173 0.74 2.50 17.58
C TRP A 173 0.41 2.24 19.05
N LYS A 174 -0.64 1.46 19.32
CA LYS A 174 -1.09 1.11 20.69
C LYS A 174 -1.33 2.33 21.59
N GLY A 175 -2.04 3.32 21.07
CA GLY A 175 -2.40 4.52 21.82
C GLY A 175 -1.28 5.56 21.96
N SER A 176 -0.13 5.36 21.31
CA SER A 176 1.04 6.24 21.45
C SER A 176 1.48 6.80 20.09
N ASP A 177 1.81 8.09 20.03
CA ASP A 177 2.51 8.66 18.87
C ASP A 177 3.91 8.03 18.81
N THR A 178 4.22 7.40 17.69
CA THR A 178 5.51 6.73 17.47
C THR A 178 6.62 7.71 17.12
N GLY A 179 6.27 8.94 16.74
CA GLY A 179 7.16 9.90 16.12
C GLY A 179 7.48 9.58 14.65
N LEU A 180 6.91 8.53 14.07
CA LEU A 180 7.05 8.17 12.65
C LEU A 180 5.86 8.69 11.84
N ALA A 181 6.04 8.88 10.54
CA ALA A 181 4.91 9.09 9.63
C ALA A 181 4.22 7.75 9.29
N SER A 182 5.03 6.71 9.05
CA SER A 182 4.56 5.34 8.87
C SER A 182 5.22 4.39 9.87
N SER A 183 4.46 3.92 10.86
CA SER A 183 4.90 2.83 11.74
C SER A 183 4.75 1.46 11.07
N ARG A 184 3.81 1.30 10.12
CA ARG A 184 3.68 0.09 9.31
C ARG A 184 4.99 -0.25 8.60
N ALA A 185 5.65 0.72 7.98
CA ALA A 185 6.92 0.53 7.29
C ALA A 185 8.00 -0.11 8.19
N VAL A 186 7.98 0.21 9.49
CA VAL A 186 8.89 -0.38 10.49
C VAL A 186 8.42 -1.75 10.94
N VAL A 187 7.14 -1.93 11.24
CA VAL A 187 6.58 -3.21 11.71
C VAL A 187 6.74 -4.30 10.65
N PHE A 188 6.31 -4.02 9.42
CA PHE A 188 6.40 -4.97 8.31
C PHE A 188 7.84 -5.17 7.84
N GLY A 189 8.65 -4.10 7.82
CA GLY A 189 10.06 -4.14 7.41
C GLY A 189 10.99 -4.94 8.33
N GLN A 190 10.52 -5.44 9.48
CA GLN A 190 11.29 -6.33 10.37
C GLN A 190 11.29 -7.80 9.91
N LEU A 191 10.49 -8.16 8.90
CA LEU A 191 10.48 -9.52 8.37
C LEU A 191 11.76 -9.83 7.57
N PRO A 192 12.26 -11.08 7.59
CA PRO A 192 13.58 -11.43 7.03
C PRO A 192 13.81 -11.06 5.55
N THR A 193 12.77 -11.07 4.72
CA THR A 193 12.83 -10.76 3.28
C THR A 193 12.09 -9.46 2.93
N ALA A 194 11.73 -8.66 3.93
CA ALA A 194 11.04 -7.39 3.74
C ALA A 194 11.98 -6.20 3.58
N GLY A 195 11.47 -5.15 2.94
CA GLY A 195 12.18 -3.89 2.74
C GLY A 195 12.43 -3.56 1.27
N PRO A 196 13.32 -2.60 0.97
CA PRO A 196 13.59 -2.22 -0.41
C PRO A 196 14.07 -3.41 -1.24
N PRO A 197 13.74 -3.46 -2.55
CA PRO A 197 14.20 -4.53 -3.41
C PRO A 197 15.74 -4.57 -3.45
N HIS A 198 16.30 -5.77 -3.59
CA HIS A 198 17.69 -5.87 -4.03
C HIS A 198 17.79 -5.33 -5.45
N LEU A 199 18.74 -4.42 -5.67
CA LEU A 199 18.93 -3.82 -6.98
C LEU A 199 19.71 -4.79 -7.86
N LEU A 200 19.01 -5.55 -8.69
CA LEU A 200 19.58 -6.64 -9.50
C LEU A 200 19.94 -6.15 -10.90
N ASP A 201 20.82 -6.85 -11.61
CA ASP A 201 21.27 -6.41 -12.95
C ASP A 201 20.18 -6.65 -14.02
N ASP A 202 19.54 -7.82 -13.99
CA ASP A 202 18.54 -8.25 -14.97
C ASP A 202 17.65 -9.39 -14.43
N TRP A 203 16.83 -9.96 -15.31
CA TRP A 203 15.95 -11.09 -14.98
C TRP A 203 16.71 -12.36 -14.56
N ALA A 204 17.86 -12.63 -15.17
CA ALA A 204 18.68 -13.80 -14.81
C ALA A 204 19.24 -13.67 -13.39
N ALA A 205 19.66 -12.46 -12.99
CA ALA A 205 20.05 -12.18 -11.61
C ALA A 205 18.88 -12.37 -10.62
N PHE A 206 17.64 -12.09 -11.04
CA PHE A 206 16.44 -12.39 -10.25
C PHE A 206 16.20 -13.90 -10.13
N GLU A 207 16.31 -14.65 -11.22
CA GLU A 207 16.22 -16.11 -11.20
C GLU A 207 17.25 -16.76 -10.27
N ASP A 208 18.49 -16.27 -10.29
CA ASP A 208 19.58 -16.74 -9.43
C ASP A 208 19.33 -16.39 -7.95
N TYR A 209 18.84 -15.18 -7.68
CA TYR A 209 18.44 -14.77 -6.33
C TYR A 209 17.33 -15.68 -5.78
N MET A 210 16.28 -15.91 -6.56
CA MET A 210 15.15 -16.77 -6.15
C MET A 210 15.57 -18.23 -5.97
N ASP A 211 16.38 -18.77 -6.88
CA ASP A 211 16.92 -20.14 -6.79
C ASP A 211 17.78 -20.32 -5.53
N THR A 212 18.59 -19.31 -5.17
CA THR A 212 19.40 -19.32 -3.95
C THR A 212 18.53 -19.37 -2.69
N LEU A 213 17.48 -18.55 -2.62
CA LEU A 213 16.57 -18.53 -1.47
C LEU A 213 15.75 -19.81 -1.33
N LEU A 214 15.29 -20.37 -2.45
CA LEU A 214 14.57 -21.65 -2.46
C LEU A 214 15.47 -22.81 -2.02
N ARG A 215 16.69 -22.90 -2.58
CA ARG A 215 17.64 -23.98 -2.25
C ARG A 215 18.14 -23.94 -0.81
N SER A 216 18.29 -22.74 -0.26
CA SER A 216 18.67 -22.54 1.14
C SER A 216 17.51 -22.79 2.11
N GLY A 217 16.28 -22.93 1.62
CA GLY A 217 15.07 -23.03 2.45
C GLY A 217 14.69 -21.72 3.13
N THR A 218 15.22 -20.58 2.67
CA THR A 218 14.87 -19.25 3.20
C THR A 218 13.45 -18.86 2.84
N ILE A 219 12.97 -19.33 1.67
CA ILE A 219 11.59 -19.17 1.22
C ILE A 219 11.09 -20.50 0.67
N ARG A 220 9.77 -20.73 0.76
CA ARG A 220 9.08 -21.88 0.16
C ARG A 220 8.47 -21.55 -1.19
N SER A 221 8.22 -20.28 -1.44
CA SER A 221 7.67 -19.77 -2.70
C SER A 221 8.12 -18.34 -2.96
N ILE A 222 7.99 -17.89 -4.21
CA ILE A 222 8.30 -16.50 -4.63
C ILE A 222 7.49 -15.47 -3.83
N LYS A 223 6.30 -15.85 -3.36
CA LYS A 223 5.38 -15.00 -2.59
C LYS A 223 5.90 -14.62 -1.20
N GLU A 224 6.93 -15.31 -0.69
CA GLU A 224 7.58 -15.04 0.60
C GLU A 224 8.76 -14.05 0.49
N VAL A 225 8.95 -13.42 -0.68
CA VAL A 225 9.80 -12.24 -0.82
C VAL A 225 8.93 -11.00 -0.65
N TRP A 226 9.06 -10.33 0.50
CA TRP A 226 8.22 -9.21 0.91
C TRP A 226 8.83 -7.84 0.59
N TRP A 227 9.44 -7.70 -0.59
CA TRP A 227 9.99 -6.41 -0.99
C TRP A 227 8.90 -5.35 -1.11
N ASP A 228 9.27 -4.10 -0.83
CA ASP A 228 8.41 -2.92 -0.96
C ASP A 228 7.89 -2.75 -2.40
N ILE A 229 8.71 -3.15 -3.38
CA ILE A 229 8.38 -3.24 -4.80
C ILE A 229 8.98 -4.55 -5.33
N ARG A 230 8.22 -5.37 -6.05
CA ARG A 230 8.71 -6.64 -6.60
C ARG A 230 8.11 -6.98 -7.97
N PRO A 231 8.79 -7.78 -8.79
CA PRO A 231 8.15 -8.42 -9.93
C PRO A 231 7.20 -9.53 -9.43
N HIS A 232 6.08 -9.72 -10.13
CA HIS A 232 5.16 -10.82 -9.90
C HIS A 232 5.00 -11.65 -11.19
N PRO A 233 5.87 -12.66 -11.43
CA PRO A 233 5.96 -13.36 -12.71
C PRO A 233 4.64 -14.02 -13.15
N ASP A 234 3.91 -14.64 -12.21
CA ASP A 234 2.64 -15.31 -12.49
C ASP A 234 1.57 -14.35 -13.04
N PHE A 235 1.64 -13.07 -12.67
CA PHE A 235 0.69 -12.03 -13.09
C PHE A 235 1.25 -11.13 -14.18
N GLY A 236 2.54 -11.24 -14.50
CA GLY A 236 3.19 -10.35 -15.45
C GLY A 236 3.23 -8.88 -15.02
N THR A 237 3.37 -8.62 -13.72
CA THR A 237 3.26 -7.27 -13.16
C THR A 237 4.51 -6.88 -12.38
N VAL A 238 4.69 -5.59 -12.18
CA VAL A 238 5.46 -5.05 -11.06
C VAL A 238 4.47 -4.59 -10.00
N GLU A 239 4.71 -5.02 -8.77
CA GLU A 239 3.82 -4.83 -7.64
C GLU A 239 4.45 -3.86 -6.64
N ILE A 240 3.77 -2.74 -6.38
CA ILE A 240 4.16 -1.72 -5.40
C ILE A 240 3.32 -1.95 -4.14
N ARG A 241 3.96 -2.37 -3.03
CA ARG A 241 3.30 -2.75 -1.77
C ARG A 241 3.67 -1.87 -0.58
N MET A 242 4.44 -0.81 -0.84
CA MET A 242 4.99 0.06 0.20
C MET A 242 3.92 0.93 0.89
N PHE A 243 2.80 1.19 0.22
CA PHE A 243 1.76 2.09 0.73
C PHE A 243 1.20 1.62 2.07
N ASP A 244 1.01 2.55 2.99
CA ASP A 244 0.13 2.33 4.14
C ASP A 244 -1.30 2.12 3.67
N GLY A 245 -2.16 1.61 4.55
CA GLY A 245 -3.60 1.65 4.35
C GLY A 245 -4.05 3.09 4.08
N ILE A 246 -4.74 3.30 2.96
CA ILE A 246 -5.12 4.63 2.50
C ILE A 246 -6.58 4.90 2.91
N PRO A 247 -6.91 6.03 3.57
CA PRO A 247 -8.26 6.26 4.10
C PRO A 247 -9.34 6.54 3.06
N THR A 248 -8.99 7.08 1.89
CA THR A 248 -9.97 7.53 0.88
C THR A 248 -9.77 6.83 -0.48
N MET A 249 -10.86 6.65 -1.24
CA MET A 249 -10.80 6.10 -2.60
C MET A 249 -10.05 7.04 -3.55
N ARG A 250 -10.15 8.36 -3.35
CA ARG A 250 -9.41 9.34 -4.13
C ARG A 250 -7.90 9.27 -3.92
N GLU A 251 -7.43 9.06 -2.68
CA GLU A 251 -6.01 8.85 -2.40
C GLU A 251 -5.53 7.47 -2.92
N VAL A 252 -6.39 6.44 -2.93
CA VAL A 252 -6.09 5.17 -3.62
C VAL A 252 -5.93 5.41 -5.13
N GLY A 253 -6.86 6.13 -5.75
CA GLY A 253 -6.79 6.53 -7.16
C GLY A 253 -5.49 7.27 -7.49
N MET A 254 -5.08 8.21 -6.65
CA MET A 254 -3.80 8.92 -6.75
C MET A 254 -2.60 7.96 -6.77
N ALA A 255 -2.53 7.03 -5.81
CA ALA A 255 -1.44 6.06 -5.72
C ALA A 255 -1.39 5.18 -6.97
N VAL A 256 -2.55 4.71 -7.44
CA VAL A 256 -2.68 3.88 -8.65
C VAL A 256 -2.25 4.66 -9.90
N ALA A 257 -2.69 5.92 -10.04
CA ALA A 257 -2.32 6.79 -11.17
C ALA A 257 -0.82 7.07 -11.20
N LEU A 258 -0.20 7.32 -10.04
CA LEU A 258 1.23 7.53 -9.91
C LEU A 258 2.02 6.28 -10.32
N CYS A 259 1.62 5.10 -9.83
CA CYS A 259 2.23 3.82 -10.22
C CYS A 259 2.10 3.55 -11.72
N GLN A 260 0.88 3.68 -12.28
CA GLN A 260 0.63 3.43 -13.70
C GLN A 260 1.46 4.37 -14.58
N SER A 261 1.52 5.64 -14.22
CA SER A 261 2.25 6.66 -14.98
C SER A 261 3.75 6.42 -14.96
N LEU A 262 4.34 6.11 -13.80
CA LEU A 262 5.77 5.82 -13.67
C LEU A 262 6.17 4.56 -14.44
N VAL A 263 5.44 3.45 -14.28
CA VAL A 263 5.71 2.20 -15.00
C VAL A 263 5.58 2.40 -16.51
N THR A 264 4.52 3.08 -16.95
CA THR A 264 4.31 3.41 -18.38
C THR A 264 5.45 4.27 -18.93
N LEU A 265 5.89 5.29 -18.18
CA LEU A 265 7.01 6.15 -18.57
C LEU A 265 8.31 5.33 -18.69
N PHE A 266 8.56 4.42 -17.76
CA PHE A 266 9.75 3.57 -17.77
C PHE A 266 9.74 2.54 -18.90
N GLU A 267 8.60 1.91 -19.17
CA GLU A 267 8.47 1.03 -20.34
C GLU A 267 8.75 1.80 -21.65
N GLN A 268 8.19 2.99 -21.80
CA GLN A 268 8.42 3.84 -22.98
C GLN A 268 9.89 4.25 -23.13
N GLN A 269 10.58 4.51 -22.02
CA GLN A 269 12.01 4.81 -22.03
C GLN A 269 12.84 3.59 -22.46
N LEU A 270 12.55 2.41 -21.92
CA LEU A 270 13.20 1.16 -22.32
C LEU A 270 12.98 0.83 -23.80
N ASP A 271 11.75 0.99 -24.31
CA ASP A 271 11.43 0.75 -25.73
C ASP A 271 12.17 1.70 -26.68
N ARG A 272 12.55 2.88 -26.21
CA ARG A 272 13.38 3.84 -26.94
C ARG A 272 14.88 3.60 -26.78
N GLY A 273 15.28 2.58 -26.02
CA GLY A 273 16.67 2.23 -25.76
C GLY A 273 17.37 3.05 -24.67
N TYR A 274 16.62 3.78 -23.84
CA TYR A 274 17.20 4.45 -22.68
C TYR A 274 17.51 3.46 -21.56
N THR A 275 18.56 3.76 -20.79
CA THR A 275 18.85 3.04 -19.54
C THR A 275 18.14 3.76 -18.39
N LEU A 276 17.34 3.02 -17.62
CA LEU A 276 16.66 3.58 -16.47
C LEU A 276 17.64 3.82 -15.30
N PRO A 277 17.34 4.78 -14.40
CA PRO A 277 18.13 5.00 -13.20
C PRO A 277 18.21 3.77 -12.31
N ARG A 278 19.37 3.56 -11.69
CA ARG A 278 19.59 2.55 -10.63
C ARG A 278 20.34 3.23 -9.49
N PRO A 279 19.63 3.81 -8.50
CA PRO A 279 20.27 4.52 -7.39
C PRO A 279 21.13 3.56 -6.56
N ALA A 280 22.09 4.08 -5.79
CA ALA A 280 22.82 3.21 -4.87
C ALA A 280 21.89 2.64 -3.78
N ALA A 281 22.03 1.35 -3.45
CA ALA A 281 21.13 0.68 -2.49
C ALA A 281 21.10 1.33 -1.10
N TRP A 282 22.20 1.97 -0.67
CA TRP A 282 22.25 2.69 0.59
C TRP A 282 21.47 4.02 0.54
N VAL A 283 21.42 4.70 -0.61
CA VAL A 283 20.58 5.88 -0.84
C VAL A 283 19.10 5.49 -0.78
N VAL A 284 18.71 4.38 -1.42
CA VAL A 284 17.33 3.84 -1.35
C VAL A 284 16.90 3.60 0.10
N ARG A 285 17.76 2.95 0.90
CA ARG A 285 17.49 2.68 2.32
C ARG A 285 17.41 3.96 3.15
N ASP A 286 18.30 4.93 2.91
CA ASP A 286 18.30 6.20 3.63
C ASP A 286 17.03 7.00 3.32
N ASN A 287 16.68 7.15 2.04
CA ASN A 287 15.48 7.86 1.61
C ASN A 287 14.19 7.18 2.11
N LYS A 288 14.11 5.84 2.08
CA LYS A 288 13.00 5.11 2.72
C LYS A 288 12.88 5.48 4.20
N TRP A 289 13.99 5.49 4.94
CA TRP A 289 13.99 5.85 6.36
C TRP A 289 13.53 7.30 6.58
N ARG A 290 13.98 8.25 5.75
CA ARG A 290 13.58 9.65 5.84
C ARG A 290 12.07 9.81 5.64
N ALA A 291 11.49 9.19 4.63
CA ALA A 291 10.03 9.22 4.43
C ALA A 291 9.29 8.49 5.56
N THR A 292 9.83 7.37 6.07
CA THR A 292 9.24 6.64 7.21
C THR A 292 9.14 7.53 8.45
N ARG A 293 10.19 8.31 8.73
CA ARG A 293 10.28 9.16 9.92
C ARG A 293 9.57 10.51 9.76
N TYR A 294 9.75 11.17 8.62
CA TYR A 294 9.37 12.57 8.41
C TYR A 294 8.21 12.75 7.43
N GLY A 295 7.77 11.70 6.72
CA GLY A 295 6.70 11.80 5.73
C GLY A 295 7.04 12.83 4.65
N LEU A 296 6.09 13.73 4.37
CA LEU A 296 6.25 14.80 3.38
C LEU A 296 7.32 15.83 3.78
N ASP A 297 7.64 15.96 5.07
CA ASP A 297 8.69 16.87 5.56
C ASP A 297 10.11 16.30 5.39
N ALA A 298 10.25 15.14 4.76
CA ALA A 298 11.55 14.56 4.46
C ALA A 298 12.35 15.43 3.49
N ILE A 299 13.67 15.49 3.70
CA ILE A 299 14.65 15.99 2.73
C ILE A 299 15.32 14.77 2.12
N VAL A 300 15.05 14.44 0.86
CA VAL A 300 15.56 13.23 0.20
C VAL A 300 16.88 13.48 -0.52
N ILE A 301 17.72 12.46 -0.60
CA ILE A 301 18.93 12.45 -1.43
C ILE A 301 18.50 12.26 -2.89
N THR A 302 18.92 13.15 -3.78
CA THR A 302 18.53 13.19 -5.19
C THR A 302 19.58 12.59 -6.13
N ASP A 303 20.83 12.45 -5.68
CA ASP A 303 21.91 11.82 -6.44
C ASP A 303 22.95 11.15 -5.54
N ASP A 304 23.79 10.31 -6.15
CA ASP A 304 24.85 9.56 -5.45
C ASP A 304 26.00 10.45 -4.93
N THR A 305 26.00 11.75 -5.26
CA THR A 305 26.97 12.72 -4.73
C THR A 305 26.51 13.38 -3.43
N GLY A 306 25.27 13.12 -3.02
CA GLY A 306 24.70 13.60 -1.76
C GLY A 306 23.91 14.90 -1.89
N SER A 307 23.54 15.33 -3.11
CA SER A 307 22.59 16.42 -3.28
C SER A 307 21.25 16.05 -2.65
N THR A 308 20.52 17.04 -2.16
CA THR A 308 19.24 16.81 -1.49
C THR A 308 18.17 17.82 -1.91
N ALA A 309 16.90 17.39 -1.88
CA ALA A 309 15.74 18.25 -2.08
C ALA A 309 14.65 17.98 -1.03
N PRO A 310 13.86 18.99 -0.64
CA PRO A 310 12.61 18.74 0.09
C PRO A 310 11.68 17.85 -0.73
N LEU A 311 11.11 16.82 -0.09
CA LEU A 311 10.29 15.83 -0.78
C LEU A 311 9.01 16.44 -1.37
N ARG A 312 8.44 17.47 -0.72
CA ARG A 312 7.30 18.23 -1.26
C ARG A 312 7.64 18.88 -2.61
N ASP A 313 8.80 19.52 -2.72
CA ASP A 313 9.24 20.17 -3.96
C ASP A 313 9.49 19.14 -5.07
N ASP A 314 10.13 18.03 -4.72
CA ASP A 314 10.42 16.93 -5.64
C ASP A 314 9.12 16.25 -6.13
N LEU A 315 8.12 16.10 -5.26
CA LEU A 315 6.78 15.62 -5.63
C LEU A 315 6.05 16.57 -6.58
N TYR A 316 6.11 17.89 -6.36
CA TYR A 316 5.51 18.86 -7.28
C TYR A 316 6.09 18.75 -8.69
N GLU A 317 7.42 18.63 -8.80
CA GLU A 317 8.09 18.46 -10.09
C GLU A 317 7.75 17.12 -10.74
N LEU A 318 7.72 16.03 -9.95
CA LEU A 318 7.35 14.70 -10.45
C LEU A 318 5.92 14.65 -11.00
N ILE A 319 4.95 15.24 -10.30
CA ILE A 319 3.55 15.29 -10.75
C ILE A 319 3.46 16.03 -12.09
N ARG A 320 4.18 17.15 -12.23
CA ARG A 320 4.24 17.93 -13.46
C ARG A 320 4.90 17.17 -14.61
N GLU A 321 5.95 16.39 -14.32
CA GLU A 321 6.60 15.53 -15.31
C GLU A 321 5.66 14.42 -15.81
N LEU A 322 4.86 13.84 -14.91
CA LEU A 322 3.96 12.72 -15.21
C LEU A 322 2.63 13.15 -15.83
N GLU A 323 2.23 14.43 -15.73
CA GLU A 323 0.96 14.95 -16.26
C GLU A 323 0.70 14.53 -17.73
N PRO A 324 1.64 14.67 -18.69
CA PRO A 324 1.39 14.23 -20.06
C PRO A 324 1.19 12.72 -20.21
N VAL A 325 1.81 11.91 -19.33
CA VAL A 325 1.63 10.44 -19.32
C VAL A 325 0.25 10.11 -18.76
N ALA A 326 -0.12 10.72 -17.63
CA ALA A 326 -1.41 10.54 -16.99
C ALA A 326 -2.57 10.97 -17.89
N ASP A 327 -2.42 12.05 -18.67
CA ASP A 327 -3.40 12.48 -19.67
C ASP A 327 -3.67 11.40 -20.71
N ARG A 328 -2.61 10.76 -21.23
CA ARG A 328 -2.75 9.67 -22.22
C ARG A 328 -3.37 8.41 -21.62
N LEU A 329 -3.12 8.16 -20.35
CA LEU A 329 -3.71 7.05 -19.58
C LEU A 329 -5.14 7.35 -19.10
N GLY A 330 -5.59 8.60 -19.20
CA GLY A 330 -6.89 9.04 -18.70
C GLY A 330 -6.99 9.10 -17.17
N CYS A 331 -5.88 9.31 -16.46
CA CYS A 331 -5.80 9.35 -15.00
C CYS A 331 -5.20 10.65 -14.44
N ALA A 332 -5.19 11.73 -15.23
CA ALA A 332 -4.66 13.03 -14.80
C ALA A 332 -5.43 13.64 -13.62
N GLU A 333 -6.75 13.45 -13.56
CA GLU A 333 -7.56 13.93 -12.43
C GLU A 333 -7.24 13.17 -11.13
N GLU A 334 -7.04 11.86 -11.21
CA GLU A 334 -6.54 11.08 -10.07
C GLU A 334 -5.13 11.49 -9.65
N LEU A 335 -4.23 11.75 -10.60
CA LEU A 335 -2.86 12.18 -10.28
C LEU A 335 -2.84 13.56 -9.58
N LYS A 336 -3.73 14.49 -9.97
CA LYS A 336 -3.86 15.82 -9.36
C LYS A 336 -4.21 15.79 -7.87
N VAL A 337 -4.81 14.71 -7.37
CA VAL A 337 -5.09 14.53 -5.94
C VAL A 337 -3.80 14.60 -5.10
N ALA A 338 -2.63 14.28 -5.67
CA ALA A 338 -1.36 14.48 -4.98
C ALA A 338 -1.11 15.96 -4.61
N GLY A 339 -1.56 16.91 -5.43
CA GLY A 339 -1.53 18.33 -5.10
C GLY A 339 -2.42 18.66 -3.90
N GLU A 340 -3.61 18.05 -3.82
CA GLU A 340 -4.51 18.22 -2.67
C GLU A 340 -3.93 17.62 -1.39
N VAL A 341 -3.25 16.46 -1.48
CA VAL A 341 -2.53 15.85 -0.35
C VAL A 341 -1.38 16.75 0.11
N LEU A 342 -0.65 17.38 -0.81
CA LEU A 342 0.40 18.33 -0.46
C LEU A 342 -0.17 19.59 0.23
N GLU A 343 -1.35 20.06 -0.18
CA GLU A 343 -2.01 21.25 0.38
C GLU A 343 -2.70 21.00 1.73
N HIS A 344 -3.47 19.91 1.84
CA HIS A 344 -4.29 19.58 3.01
C HIS A 344 -3.61 18.62 4.00
N GLY A 345 -2.48 18.06 3.58
CA GLY A 345 -1.67 17.13 4.37
C GLY A 345 -1.96 15.66 4.06
N ALA A 346 -0.90 14.86 4.14
CA ALA A 346 -0.99 13.40 4.08
C ALA A 346 -1.79 12.86 5.29
N PRO A 347 -2.33 11.62 5.21
CA PRO A 347 -3.17 11.08 6.28
C PRO A 347 -2.55 11.18 7.68
N TYR A 348 -1.25 10.91 7.84
CA TYR A 348 -0.58 11.03 9.14
C TYR A 348 -0.56 12.48 9.67
N GLU A 349 -0.51 13.49 8.80
CA GLU A 349 -0.56 14.90 9.17
C GLU A 349 -1.97 15.26 9.65
N ARG A 350 -3.00 14.79 8.93
CA ARG A 350 -4.41 14.99 9.32
C ARG A 350 -4.73 14.35 10.68
N GLN A 351 -4.24 13.14 10.92
CA GLN A 351 -4.37 12.49 12.24
C GLN A 351 -3.66 13.26 13.36
N ARG A 352 -2.46 13.79 13.09
CA ARG A 352 -1.74 14.62 14.08
C ARG A 352 -2.41 15.97 14.31
N ALA A 353 -3.01 16.57 13.28
CA ALA A 353 -3.77 17.81 13.41
C ALA A 353 -4.97 17.63 14.36
N ILE A 354 -5.71 16.54 14.23
CA ILE A 354 -6.79 16.15 15.17
C ILE A 354 -6.30 16.15 16.62
N ARG A 355 -5.12 15.58 16.89
CA ARG A 355 -4.53 15.55 18.24
C ARG A 355 -4.03 16.91 18.71
N ALA A 356 -3.43 17.69 17.82
CA ALA A 356 -2.93 19.03 18.13
C ALA A 356 -4.06 19.99 18.49
N GLU A 357 -5.24 19.81 17.89
CA GLU A 357 -6.45 20.61 18.16
C GLU A 357 -7.25 20.10 19.37
N GLY A 358 -6.76 19.07 20.07
CA GLY A 358 -7.33 18.57 21.33
C GLY A 358 -8.28 17.36 21.19
N GLY A 359 -8.44 16.80 20.00
CA GLY A 359 -9.22 15.58 19.76
C GLY A 359 -8.57 14.35 20.39
N THR A 360 -9.34 13.27 20.58
CA THR A 360 -8.86 11.98 21.11
C THR A 360 -8.35 11.06 20.00
N LEU A 361 -7.83 9.88 20.36
CA LEU A 361 -7.45 8.88 19.35
C LEU A 361 -8.69 8.21 18.73
N GLU A 362 -9.78 8.12 19.48
CA GLU A 362 -11.09 7.69 18.98
C GLU A 362 -11.59 8.65 17.89
N ASN A 363 -11.38 9.97 18.04
CA ASN A 363 -11.70 10.91 16.97
C ASN A 363 -10.88 10.69 15.69
N ILE A 364 -9.66 10.15 15.78
CA ILE A 364 -8.90 9.73 14.59
C ILE A 364 -9.56 8.52 13.93
N VAL A 365 -10.05 7.55 14.72
CA VAL A 365 -10.78 6.39 14.19
C VAL A 365 -12.08 6.85 13.51
N ASP A 366 -12.84 7.73 14.16
CA ASP A 366 -14.05 8.32 13.58
C ASP A 366 -13.73 9.07 12.28
N ALA A 367 -12.64 9.83 12.23
CA ALA A 367 -12.20 10.50 11.01
C ALA A 367 -11.90 9.49 9.90
N ALA A 368 -11.13 8.43 10.17
CA ALA A 368 -10.82 7.40 9.17
C ALA A 368 -12.07 6.67 8.66
N ILE A 369 -13.07 6.44 9.52
CA ILE A 369 -14.38 5.89 9.12
C ILE A 369 -15.09 6.86 8.16
N THR A 370 -15.16 8.14 8.51
CA THR A 370 -15.81 9.17 7.68
C THR A 370 -15.07 9.39 6.37
N GLU A 371 -13.73 9.46 6.38
CA GLU A 371 -12.90 9.60 5.18
C GLU A 371 -13.17 8.46 4.19
N LEU A 372 -13.24 7.22 4.66
CA LEU A 372 -13.55 6.05 3.82
C LEU A 372 -15.02 6.02 3.35
N ALA A 373 -15.95 6.48 4.18
CA ALA A 373 -17.37 6.49 3.85
C ALA A 373 -17.75 7.57 2.83
N GLU A 374 -17.15 8.75 2.96
CA GLU A 374 -17.55 9.96 2.24
C GLU A 374 -16.53 10.37 1.15
N ASP A 375 -15.42 9.65 1.02
CA ASP A 375 -14.35 9.88 0.05
C ASP A 375 -13.86 11.34 0.03
N ARG A 376 -13.54 11.86 1.22
CA ARG A 376 -13.07 13.24 1.43
C ARG A 376 -12.14 13.32 2.63
N PHE A 377 -11.39 14.41 2.73
CA PHE A 377 -10.57 14.70 3.91
C PHE A 377 -11.45 15.23 5.05
N VAL A 378 -11.08 14.88 6.28
CA VAL A 378 -11.85 15.20 7.48
C VAL A 378 -10.98 15.97 8.48
N THR A 379 -11.56 17.00 9.10
CA THR A 379 -10.95 17.83 10.14
C THR A 379 -11.52 17.51 11.53
N LEU A 380 -10.86 17.95 12.61
CA LEU A 380 -11.38 17.72 13.98
C LEU A 380 -12.80 18.30 14.16
N GLY A 381 -13.07 19.49 13.62
CA GLY A 381 -14.35 20.18 13.78
C GLY A 381 -15.55 19.35 13.32
N GLU A 382 -15.34 18.37 12.43
CA GLU A 382 -16.38 17.52 11.87
C GLU A 382 -16.58 16.23 12.69
N VAL A 383 -15.53 15.70 13.31
CA VAL A 383 -15.60 14.48 14.15
C VAL A 383 -15.87 14.76 15.61
N ALA A 384 -15.57 15.97 16.10
CA ALA A 384 -15.87 16.39 17.47
C ALA A 384 -17.38 16.48 17.77
N HIS A 385 -18.22 16.56 16.73
CA HIS A 385 -19.68 16.68 16.85
C HIS A 385 -20.45 15.39 16.53
N ALA A 386 -19.78 14.35 16.04
CA ALA A 386 -20.42 13.08 15.68
C ALA A 386 -20.63 12.14 16.90
N GLY A 387 -20.08 12.48 18.07
CA GLY A 387 -20.12 11.65 19.29
C GLY A 387 -20.74 12.30 20.53
N ALA A 388 -21.56 13.35 20.36
CA ALA A 388 -22.27 14.01 21.46
C ALA A 388 -23.72 13.53 21.61
#